data_AF-A0A3R9VZN8-F1
#
_entry.id   AF-A0A3R9VZN8-F1
#
_cell.length_a   1.000
_cell.length_b   1.000
_cell.length_c   1.000
_cell.angle_alpha   90.00
_cell.angle_beta   90.00
_cell.angle_gamma   90.00
#
_symmetry.space_group_name_H-M   'P 1'
#
loop_
_entity.id
_entity.type
_entity.pdbx_description
1 polymer ?
#
loop_
_entity_poly.entity_id
_entity_poly.type
_entity_poly.pdbx_seq_one_letter_code
_entity_poly.pdbx_strand_id
1 'polypeptide(L)'
;MGGGRLALVSEFAARWLLAEEGDGRWQAGPVGGDAAVHGVAEPATAVAAAPPGTRWVWRSTAAVYPRLLAAGTRVERCYDIEDAELLLLGHEGRSGEPRSAAAAWARLRGEPVPPDPPLRAAEPGTQSSL
;
A
#
# COMPACT_ATOMS: atom_id res chain seq x y z
N MET A 1 -21.28 -20.87 32.24
CA MET A 1 -20.41 -19.68 32.16
C MET A 1 -20.07 -19.46 30.69
N GLY A 2 -20.89 -18.69 29.97
CA GLY A 2 -20.68 -18.37 28.57
C GLY A 2 -19.81 -17.12 28.47
N GLY A 3 -18.53 -17.32 28.16
CA GLY A 3 -17.60 -16.23 27.85
C GLY A 3 -17.87 -15.72 26.44
N GLY A 4 -18.84 -14.82 26.29
CA GLY A 4 -18.98 -14.02 25.07
C GLY A 4 -17.75 -13.14 24.93
N ARG A 5 -16.80 -13.55 24.09
CA ARG A 5 -15.75 -12.66 23.60
C ARG A 5 -16.46 -11.65 22.72
N LEU A 6 -16.79 -10.49 23.30
CA LEU A 6 -17.14 -9.28 22.57
C LEU A 6 -16.02 -9.07 21.54
N ALA A 7 -16.29 -9.40 20.29
CA ALA A 7 -15.53 -8.85 19.19
C ALA A 7 -15.74 -7.34 19.32
N LEU A 8 -14.72 -6.64 19.80
CA LEU A 8 -14.57 -5.24 19.50
C LEU A 8 -14.54 -5.16 17.97
N VAL A 9 -15.72 -4.96 17.38
CA VAL A 9 -15.89 -4.42 16.05
C VAL A 9 -15.23 -3.06 16.12
N SER A 10 -13.92 -3.05 15.88
CA SER A 10 -13.11 -1.85 15.79
C SER A 10 -13.65 -1.08 14.60
N GLU A 11 -14.34 0.03 14.88
CA GLU A 11 -14.97 0.94 13.92
C GLU A 11 -13.98 1.60 12.93
N PHE A 12 -12.69 1.24 12.97
CA PHE A 12 -11.79 1.55 11.88
C PHE A 12 -12.10 0.62 10.72
N ALA A 13 -12.71 1.16 9.66
CA ALA A 13 -12.77 0.51 8.35
C ALA A 13 -11.52 -0.33 8.14
N ALA A 14 -11.69 -1.65 7.97
CA ALA A 14 -10.59 -2.60 8.01
C ALA A 14 -9.49 -2.11 7.06
N ARG A 15 -8.29 -1.89 7.61
CA ARG A 15 -7.13 -1.52 6.80
C ARG A 15 -6.66 -2.79 6.11
N TRP A 16 -6.50 -2.77 4.80
CA TRP A 16 -6.03 -3.93 4.03
C TRP A 16 -4.74 -3.59 3.30
N LEU A 17 -3.75 -4.47 3.39
CA LEU A 17 -2.56 -4.40 2.56
C LEU A 17 -2.88 -4.90 1.16
N LEU A 18 -2.30 -4.25 0.15
CA LEU A 18 -2.17 -4.77 -1.21
C LEU A 18 -0.72 -4.62 -1.66
N ALA A 19 -0.07 -5.73 -2.02
CA ALA A 19 1.34 -5.75 -2.38
C ALA A 19 1.58 -6.62 -3.63
N GLU A 20 2.43 -6.14 -4.54
CA GLU A 20 2.96 -6.93 -5.66
C GLU A 20 4.14 -7.78 -5.15
N GLU A 21 4.12 -9.07 -5.46
CA GLU A 21 5.26 -9.97 -5.34
C GLU A 21 6.19 -9.81 -6.56
N GLY A 22 7.46 -10.18 -6.42
CA GLY A 22 8.47 -9.99 -7.48
C GLY A 22 8.22 -10.78 -8.76
N ASP A 23 7.27 -11.72 -8.78
CA ASP A 23 6.87 -12.54 -9.92
C ASP A 23 5.58 -12.04 -10.62
N GLY A 24 5.08 -10.87 -10.21
CA GLY A 24 3.85 -10.28 -10.75
C GLY A 24 2.58 -10.78 -10.09
N ARG A 25 2.66 -11.70 -9.10
CA ARG A 25 1.53 -12.04 -8.24
C ARG A 25 1.26 -10.93 -7.23
N TRP A 26 0.10 -10.98 -6.61
CA TRP A 26 -0.33 -9.99 -5.62
C TRP A 26 -0.76 -10.66 -4.33
N GLN A 27 -0.54 -9.99 -3.21
CA GLN A 27 -1.02 -10.39 -1.90
C GLN A 27 -1.97 -9.33 -1.37
N ALA A 28 -3.06 -9.78 -0.75
CA ALA A 28 -3.97 -8.91 -0.03
C ALA A 28 -4.47 -9.53 1.28
N GLY A 29 -4.63 -8.70 2.30
CA GLY A 29 -5.14 -9.14 3.60
C GLY A 29 -5.24 -7.99 4.60
N PRO A 30 -5.96 -8.18 5.72
CA PRO A 30 -6.11 -7.16 6.74
C PRO A 30 -4.80 -6.87 7.47
N VAL A 31 -4.59 -5.61 7.82
CA VAL A 31 -3.45 -5.16 8.63
C VAL A 31 -3.70 -5.47 10.10
N GLY A 32 -2.76 -6.14 10.75
CA GLY A 32 -2.73 -6.32 12.21
C GLY A 32 -3.74 -7.32 12.78
N GLY A 33 -4.29 -8.22 11.95
CA GLY A 33 -5.15 -9.31 12.38
C GLY A 33 -4.59 -10.68 12.01
N ASP A 34 -5.11 -11.73 12.64
CA ASP A 34 -4.79 -13.14 12.33
C ASP A 34 -5.46 -13.64 11.04
N ALA A 35 -6.19 -12.77 10.34
CA ALA A 35 -6.89 -13.13 9.11
C ALA A 35 -5.90 -13.33 7.95
N ALA A 36 -6.21 -14.30 7.11
CA ALA A 36 -5.28 -14.80 6.11
C ALA A 36 -4.94 -13.72 5.06
N VAL A 37 -3.66 -13.67 4.70
CA VAL A 37 -3.19 -13.03 3.47
C VAL A 37 -3.47 -13.99 2.32
N HIS A 38 -4.12 -13.50 1.29
CA HIS A 38 -4.48 -14.30 0.12
C HIS A 38 -3.67 -13.85 -1.10
N GLY A 39 -3.12 -14.84 -1.80
CA GLY A 39 -2.48 -14.61 -3.10
C GLY A 39 -3.53 -14.48 -4.21
N VAL A 40 -3.46 -13.42 -4.98
CA VAL A 40 -4.32 -13.13 -6.14
C VAL A 40 -3.45 -12.88 -7.37
N ALA A 41 -3.97 -13.21 -8.56
CA ALA A 41 -3.26 -12.95 -9.82
C ALA A 41 -3.27 -11.46 -10.17
N GLU A 42 -4.39 -10.77 -9.90
CA GLU A 42 -4.59 -9.37 -10.26
C GLU A 42 -5.05 -8.55 -9.04
N PRO A 43 -4.59 -7.30 -8.89
CA PRO A 43 -4.94 -6.46 -7.74
C PRO A 43 -6.42 -6.10 -7.73
N ALA A 44 -7.07 -5.97 -8.90
CA ALA A 44 -8.50 -5.72 -9.00
C ALA A 44 -9.35 -6.83 -8.36
N THR A 45 -8.90 -8.08 -8.44
CA THR A 45 -9.58 -9.23 -7.81
C THR A 45 -9.56 -9.11 -6.28
N ALA A 46 -8.43 -8.68 -5.70
CA ALA A 46 -8.36 -8.41 -4.27
C ALA A 46 -9.29 -7.26 -3.87
N VAL A 47 -9.34 -6.19 -4.67
CA VAL A 47 -10.22 -5.04 -4.40
C VAL A 47 -11.69 -5.44 -4.43
N ALA A 48 -12.11 -6.25 -5.40
CA ALA A 48 -13.49 -6.72 -5.51
C ALA A 48 -13.91 -7.67 -4.38
N ALA A 49 -12.98 -8.45 -3.83
CA ALA A 49 -13.24 -9.42 -2.77
C ALA A 49 -13.23 -8.80 -1.36
N ALA A 50 -12.66 -7.61 -1.19
CA ALA A 50 -12.54 -6.97 0.12
C ALA A 50 -13.87 -6.40 0.62
N PRO A 51 -14.06 -6.26 1.95
CA PRO A 51 -15.25 -5.64 2.52
C PRO A 51 -15.47 -4.21 1.99
N PRO A 52 -16.73 -3.77 1.80
CA PRO A 52 -17.03 -2.39 1.46
C PRO A 52 -16.42 -1.41 2.47
N GLY A 53 -15.94 -0.27 1.95
CA GLY A 53 -15.34 0.76 2.79
C GLY A 53 -13.92 0.49 3.27
N THR A 54 -13.32 -0.65 2.89
CA THR A 54 -11.90 -0.98 3.13
C THR A 54 -11.00 0.20 2.82
N ARG A 55 -10.10 0.53 3.77
CA ARG A 55 -9.05 1.52 3.51
C ARG A 55 -7.77 0.79 3.14
N TRP A 56 -7.35 0.94 1.89
CA TRP A 56 -6.19 0.24 1.38
C TRP A 56 -4.89 0.83 1.92
N VAL A 57 -3.88 -0.02 2.06
CA VAL A 57 -2.49 0.32 2.36
C VAL A 57 -1.67 -0.33 1.26
N TRP A 58 -0.84 0.45 0.58
CA TRP A 58 0.10 -0.09 -0.38
C TRP A 58 1.43 0.64 -0.30
N ARG A 59 2.46 0.02 -0.88
CA ARG A 59 3.79 0.61 -0.97
C ARG A 59 3.77 1.94 -1.72
N SER A 60 3.21 1.97 -2.92
CA SER A 60 3.26 3.13 -3.82
C SER A 60 2.08 3.13 -4.78
N THR A 61 1.32 4.22 -4.82
CA THR A 61 0.19 4.43 -5.72
C THR A 61 0.63 4.34 -7.17
N ALA A 62 1.81 4.87 -7.50
CA ALA A 62 2.37 4.81 -8.86
C ALA A 62 2.66 3.37 -9.33
N ALA A 63 2.90 2.44 -8.41
CA ALA A 63 3.11 1.02 -8.73
C ALA A 63 1.79 0.25 -8.90
N VAL A 64 0.77 0.60 -8.10
CA VAL A 64 -0.48 -0.16 -7.97
C VAL A 64 -1.61 0.38 -8.86
N TYR A 65 -1.86 1.68 -8.80
CA TYR A 65 -3.06 2.30 -9.35
C TYR A 65 -3.20 2.19 -10.88
N PRO A 66 -2.11 2.23 -11.70
CA PRO A 66 -2.23 2.02 -13.14
C PRO A 66 -2.88 0.68 -13.52
N ARG A 67 -2.56 -0.40 -12.78
CA ARG A 67 -3.14 -1.73 -13.03
C ARG A 67 -4.61 -1.80 -12.61
N LEU A 68 -4.97 -1.14 -11.52
CA LEU A 68 -6.38 -1.02 -11.11
C LEU A 68 -7.20 -0.27 -12.16
N LEU A 69 -6.69 0.86 -12.66
CA LEU A 69 -7.37 1.63 -13.70
C LEU A 69 -7.49 0.86 -15.02
N ALA A 70 -6.45 0.12 -15.43
CA ALA A 70 -6.50 -0.73 -16.61
C ALA A 70 -7.59 -1.82 -16.51
N ALA A 71 -7.84 -2.31 -15.29
CA ALA A 71 -8.92 -3.25 -14.98
C ALA A 71 -10.28 -2.57 -14.69
N GLY A 72 -10.42 -1.26 -14.92
CA GLY A 72 -11.66 -0.51 -14.67
C GLY A 72 -12.01 -0.34 -13.18
N THR A 73 -11.09 -0.66 -12.27
CA THR A 73 -11.32 -0.62 -10.82
C THR A 73 -10.84 0.71 -10.24
N ARG A 74 -11.69 1.36 -9.43
CA ARG A 74 -11.36 2.56 -8.67
C ARG A 74 -11.39 2.28 -7.18
N VAL A 75 -10.42 2.85 -6.46
CA VAL A 75 -10.32 2.77 -5.00
C VAL A 75 -10.50 4.17 -4.43
N GLU A 76 -11.46 4.33 -3.52
CA GLU A 76 -11.79 5.64 -2.95
C GLU A 76 -10.75 6.14 -1.93
N ARG A 77 -10.17 5.24 -1.14
CA ARG A 77 -9.32 5.58 0.00
C ARG A 77 -8.14 4.63 0.11
N CYS A 78 -6.95 5.20 0.18
CA CYS A 78 -5.70 4.47 0.40
C CYS A 78 -4.77 5.23 1.35
N TYR A 79 -3.79 4.51 1.88
CA TYR A 79 -2.56 5.02 2.44
C TYR A 79 -1.42 4.58 1.54
N ASP A 80 -0.63 5.55 1.09
CA ASP A 80 0.59 5.34 0.32
C ASP A 80 1.79 5.53 1.23
N ILE A 81 2.55 4.46 1.45
CA ILE A 81 3.69 4.48 2.38
C ILE A 81 4.80 5.39 1.86
N GLU A 82 5.12 5.31 0.57
CA GLU A 82 6.21 6.11 -0.02
C GLU A 82 5.86 7.59 -0.18
N ASP A 83 4.57 7.90 -0.33
CA ASP A 83 4.11 9.29 -0.31
C ASP A 83 4.17 9.87 1.10
N ALA A 84 3.69 9.12 2.11
CA ALA A 84 3.79 9.54 3.50
C ALA A 84 5.24 9.75 3.95
N GLU A 85 6.14 8.82 3.62
CA GLU A 85 7.56 8.93 3.94
C GLU A 85 8.21 10.14 3.25
N LEU A 86 7.87 10.40 1.98
CA LEU A 86 8.35 11.58 1.26
C LEU A 86 7.98 12.88 2.01
N LEU A 87 6.73 12.99 2.46
CA LEU A 87 6.25 14.17 3.17
C LEU A 87 6.93 14.35 4.53
N LEU A 88 7.11 13.25 5.28
CA LEU A 88 7.79 13.27 6.57
C LEU A 88 9.27 13.67 6.43
N LEU A 89 9.98 13.09 5.47
CA LEU A 89 11.36 13.47 5.17
C LEU A 89 11.46 14.94 4.77
N GLY A 90 10.54 15.42 3.94
CA GLY A 90 10.47 16.84 3.58
C GLY A 90 10.26 17.75 4.81
N HIS A 91 9.35 17.35 5.71
CA HIS A 91 9.10 18.08 6.96
C HIS A 91 10.33 18.13 7.87
N GLU A 92 11.13 17.06 7.91
CA GLU A 92 12.37 16.98 8.69
C GLU A 92 13.58 17.65 8.02
N GLY A 93 13.43 18.23 6.82
CA GLY A 93 14.54 18.83 6.07
C GLY A 93 15.46 17.82 5.40
N ARG A 94 14.98 16.60 5.18
CA ARG A 94 15.70 15.43 4.65
C ARG A 94 15.22 15.05 3.24
N SER A 95 14.70 16.03 2.51
CA SER A 95 14.25 15.87 1.13
C SER A 95 15.33 15.22 0.26
N GLY A 96 14.96 14.15 -0.46
CA GLY A 96 15.87 13.41 -1.35
C GLY A 96 16.54 12.19 -0.71
N GLU A 97 16.38 11.97 0.60
CA GLU A 97 16.73 10.68 1.20
C GLU A 97 15.84 9.54 0.67
N PRO A 98 16.32 8.27 0.74
CA PRO A 98 15.52 7.10 0.39
C PRO A 98 14.19 7.06 1.18
N ARG A 99 13.09 6.89 0.43
CA ARG A 99 11.70 6.97 0.90
C ARG A 99 10.90 5.69 0.69
N SER A 100 11.51 4.65 0.12
CA SER A 100 10.87 3.35 -0.08
C SER A 100 10.34 2.77 1.24
N ALA A 101 9.34 1.89 1.16
CA ALA A 101 8.84 1.20 2.37
C ALA A 101 9.95 0.46 3.14
N ALA A 102 10.96 -0.07 2.44
CA ALA A 102 12.14 -0.69 3.06
C ALA A 102 13.03 0.35 3.77
N ALA A 103 13.23 1.53 3.17
CA ALA A 103 13.94 2.64 3.79
C ALA A 103 13.24 3.17 5.04
N ALA A 104 11.92 3.42 4.95
CA ALA A 104 11.09 3.84 6.06
C ALA A 104 11.16 2.83 7.23
N TRP A 105 11.06 1.54 6.91
CA TRP A 105 11.15 0.47 7.91
C TRP A 105 12.54 0.37 8.56
N ALA A 106 13.61 0.45 7.78
CA ALA A 106 14.98 0.47 8.32
C ALA A 106 15.19 1.64 9.28
N ARG A 107 14.74 2.84 8.89
CA ARG A 107 14.81 4.05 9.72
C ARG A 107 14.03 3.90 11.03
N LEU A 108 12.81 3.35 10.98
CA LEU A 108 12.00 3.05 12.17
C LEU A 108 12.69 2.07 13.13
N ARG A 109 13.50 1.15 12.61
CA ARG A 109 14.25 0.16 13.41
C ARG A 109 15.67 0.60 13.79
N GLY A 110 16.11 1.78 13.35
CA GLY A 110 17.49 2.22 13.54
C GLY A 110 18.53 1.39 12.76
N GLU A 111 18.11 0.75 11.67
CA GLU A 111 18.97 -0.05 10.79
C GLU A 111 19.53 0.78 9.63
N PRO A 112 20.59 0.31 8.93
CA PRO A 112 21.08 0.97 7.74
C PRO A 112 19.98 1.13 6.67
N VAL A 113 19.78 2.36 6.20
CA VAL A 113 18.74 2.68 5.21
C VAL A 113 19.19 2.21 3.82
N PRO A 114 18.47 1.28 3.17
CA PRO A 114 18.78 0.88 1.80
C PRO A 114 18.47 2.01 0.81
N PRO A 115 19.16 2.07 -0.35
CA PRO A 115 18.78 2.97 -1.42
C PRO A 115 17.39 2.59 -1.97
N ASP A 116 16.67 3.58 -2.49
CA ASP A 116 15.42 3.31 -3.16
C ASP A 116 15.64 2.50 -4.45
N PRO A 117 14.71 1.60 -4.79
CA PRO A 117 14.74 0.97 -6.10
C PRO A 117 14.53 2.03 -7.18
N PRO A 118 15.01 1.79 -8.41
CA PRO A 118 14.82 2.72 -9.51
C PRO A 118 13.33 3.08 -9.67
N LEU A 119 13.05 4.36 -9.80
CA LEU A 119 11.70 4.81 -10.14
C LEU A 119 11.32 4.23 -11.51
N ARG A 120 10.11 3.68 -11.62
CA ARG A 120 9.54 3.39 -12.94
C ARG A 120 9.43 4.72 -13.68
N ALA A 121 10.19 4.87 -14.75
CA ALA A 121 10.09 6.05 -15.60
C ALA A 121 8.68 6.14 -16.18
N ALA A 122 8.04 7.30 -16.06
CA ALA A 122 6.93 7.62 -16.92
C ALA A 122 7.50 7.91 -18.32
N GLU A 123 6.85 7.39 -19.36
CA GLU A 123 7.22 7.70 -20.75
C GLU A 123 7.04 9.21 -20.99
N PRO A 124 8.12 9.97 -21.28
CA PRO A 124 8.03 11.40 -21.49
C PRO A 124 7.05 11.74 -22.62
N GLY A 125 6.16 12.72 -22.40
CA GLY A 125 5.19 13.17 -23.41
C GLY A 125 3.85 12.40 -23.41
N THR A 126 3.65 11.43 -22.52
CA THR A 126 2.36 10.71 -22.38
C THR A 126 1.35 11.44 -21.49
N GLN A 127 1.76 12.49 -20.77
CA GLN A 127 0.86 13.32 -20.00
C GLN A 127 0.17 14.33 -20.93
N SER A 128 -1.12 14.13 -21.23
CA SER A 128 -1.92 15.19 -21.83
C SER A 128 -1.92 16.40 -20.91
N SER A 129 -1.69 17.58 -21.47
CA SER A 129 -1.95 18.83 -20.77
C SER A 129 -3.40 18.87 -20.29
N LEU A 130 -3.59 19.29 -19.04
CA LEU A 130 -4.91 19.60 -18.49
C LEU A 130 -5.49 20.85 -19.17
#